data_AF-A0A3K8Y5E6-F1
#
_entry.id   AF-A0A3K8Y5E6-F1
#
_cell.length_a   1.000
_cell.length_b   1.000
_cell.length_c   1.000
_cell.angle_alpha   90.00
_cell.angle_beta   90.00
_cell.angle_gamma   90.00
#
_symmetry.space_group_name_H-M   'P 1'
#
loop_
_entity.id
_entity.type
_entity.pdbx_description
1 polymer ?
#
loop_
_entity_poly.entity_id
_entity_poly.type
_entity_poly.pdbx_seq_one_letter_code
_entity_poly.pdbx_strand_id
1 'polypeptide(L)'
;MPELDLKQTIAGETPETDSAERNAHAQSLGCECEYCGYPSGHNTAIHRDGNPLNRDDSNLTVVDPFCRAWRELNTLNADNAVMALLPGISSVDISHLQRTIHIALHCDDAATRADARQLLDWLTEHNALAEKRFDTSHPGAFAQALHRTAPSQRHETRVAWRHVAPVLNPSRLPAPSDLTPLESTPDWWPMMYQHYRTQGGA
;
A
#
# COMPACT_ATOMS: atom_id res chain seq x y z
N MET A 1 6.66 -7.53 5.81
CA MET A 1 6.82 -6.09 5.44
C MET A 1 6.66 -5.94 3.94
N PRO A 2 5.91 -4.95 3.44
CA PRO A 2 5.81 -4.72 2.01
C PRO A 2 7.14 -4.19 1.45
N GLU A 3 7.54 -4.69 0.30
CA GLU A 3 8.70 -4.22 -0.47
C GLU A 3 8.25 -3.88 -1.89
N LEU A 4 8.98 -2.96 -2.54
CA LEU A 4 8.74 -2.60 -3.94
C LEU A 4 8.96 -3.80 -4.86
N ASP A 5 7.93 -4.17 -5.60
CA ASP A 5 7.95 -5.31 -6.52
C ASP A 5 7.01 -5.10 -7.71
N LEU A 6 6.98 -6.08 -8.61
CA LEU A 6 6.19 -6.03 -9.83
C LEU A 6 5.22 -7.21 -9.91
N LYS A 7 4.01 -6.92 -10.40
CA LYS A 7 3.11 -7.95 -10.92
C LYS A 7 3.61 -8.41 -12.30
N GLN A 8 3.70 -9.71 -12.54
CA GLN A 8 4.03 -10.23 -13.86
C GLN A 8 2.86 -10.02 -14.82
N THR A 9 3.14 -9.46 -16.00
CA THR A 9 2.14 -9.28 -17.06
C THR A 9 2.01 -10.56 -17.88
N ILE A 10 0.78 -11.04 -18.03
CA ILE A 10 0.48 -12.27 -18.79
C ILE A 10 -0.41 -11.92 -19.97
N ALA A 11 0.00 -12.34 -21.17
CA ALA A 11 -0.82 -12.16 -22.36
C ALA A 11 -2.09 -13.03 -22.28
N GLY A 12 -3.26 -12.42 -22.44
CA GLY A 12 -4.54 -13.14 -22.59
C GLY A 12 -5.34 -13.39 -21.31
N GLU A 13 -4.99 -12.80 -20.16
CA GLU A 13 -5.79 -12.87 -18.93
C GLU A 13 -7.08 -12.03 -19.06
N THR A 14 -8.27 -12.63 -18.96
CA THR A 14 -9.55 -11.90 -18.84
C THR A 14 -9.79 -11.51 -17.38
N PRO A 15 -9.83 -10.22 -17.01
CA PRO A 15 -9.52 -9.81 -15.62
C PRO A 15 -10.62 -10.02 -14.57
N GLU A 16 -11.89 -10.00 -14.94
CA GLU A 16 -12.96 -9.65 -13.99
C GLU A 16 -13.57 -10.85 -13.26
N THR A 17 -13.91 -11.94 -13.96
CA THR A 17 -14.58 -13.12 -13.36
C THR A 17 -13.62 -13.97 -12.51
N ASP A 18 -12.38 -14.13 -12.97
CA ASP A 18 -11.31 -14.87 -12.26
C ASP A 18 -10.90 -14.16 -10.95
N SER A 19 -11.08 -12.84 -10.88
CA SER A 19 -10.70 -12.04 -9.71
C SER A 19 -11.60 -12.30 -8.50
N ALA A 20 -12.92 -12.44 -8.70
CA ALA A 20 -13.87 -12.63 -7.61
C ALA A 20 -13.71 -14.01 -6.94
N GLU A 21 -13.61 -15.07 -7.74
CA GLU A 21 -13.38 -16.44 -7.24
C GLU A 21 -12.04 -16.54 -6.52
N ARG A 22 -10.98 -15.94 -7.10
CA ARG A 22 -9.65 -15.92 -6.49
C ARG A 22 -9.62 -15.13 -5.17
N ASN A 23 -10.33 -13.99 -5.11
CA ASN A 23 -10.48 -13.24 -3.86
C ASN A 23 -11.18 -14.07 -2.79
N ALA A 24 -12.30 -14.72 -3.12
CA ALA A 24 -13.03 -15.57 -2.19
C ALA A 24 -12.17 -16.74 -1.68
N HIS A 25 -11.41 -17.39 -2.56
CA HIS A 25 -10.48 -18.45 -2.17
C HIS A 25 -9.39 -17.94 -1.24
N ALA A 26 -8.68 -16.86 -1.60
CA ALA A 26 -7.63 -16.29 -0.75
C ALA A 26 -8.17 -15.84 0.61
N GLN A 27 -9.34 -15.20 0.66
CA GLN A 27 -10.00 -14.76 1.89
C GLN A 27 -10.42 -15.94 2.79
N SER A 28 -10.70 -17.11 2.19
CA SER A 28 -10.98 -18.34 2.96
C SER A 28 -9.75 -18.90 3.68
N LEU A 29 -8.54 -18.58 3.19
CA LEU A 29 -7.26 -18.95 3.81
C LEU A 29 -6.85 -17.98 4.93
N GLY A 30 -7.39 -16.76 4.92
CA GLY A 30 -7.15 -15.73 5.92
C GLY A 30 -7.62 -14.35 5.47
N CYS A 31 -7.88 -13.45 6.41
CA CYS A 31 -8.32 -12.08 6.12
C CYS A 31 -7.30 -11.01 6.51
N GLU A 32 -6.16 -11.37 7.09
CA GLU A 32 -5.10 -10.44 7.46
C GLU A 32 -4.15 -10.21 6.29
N CYS A 33 -3.85 -8.95 5.99
CA CYS A 33 -2.87 -8.62 4.97
C CYS A 33 -1.50 -9.24 5.34
N GLU A 34 -0.95 -10.07 4.46
CA GLU A 34 0.34 -10.74 4.63
C GLU A 34 1.48 -9.78 5.02
N TYR A 35 1.42 -8.52 4.57
CA TYR A 35 2.56 -7.60 4.63
C TYR A 35 2.55 -6.66 5.83
N CYS A 36 1.36 -6.22 6.28
CA CYS A 36 1.20 -5.29 7.40
C CYS A 36 0.30 -5.83 8.52
N GLY A 37 -0.29 -7.01 8.37
CA GLY A 37 -1.17 -7.62 9.37
C GLY A 37 -2.56 -6.99 9.47
N TYR A 38 -2.90 -6.03 8.61
CA TYR A 38 -4.22 -5.38 8.64
C TYR A 38 -5.35 -6.38 8.38
N PRO A 39 -6.25 -6.64 9.35
CA PRO A 39 -7.36 -7.56 9.17
C PRO A 39 -8.44 -6.90 8.32
N SER A 40 -8.90 -7.55 7.25
CA SER A 40 -10.08 -7.12 6.48
C SER A 40 -10.68 -8.22 5.61
N GLY A 41 -11.99 -8.37 5.67
CA GLY A 41 -12.75 -9.19 4.72
C GLY A 41 -12.74 -8.63 3.29
N HIS A 42 -12.24 -7.41 3.08
CA HIS A 42 -12.10 -6.77 1.78
C HIS A 42 -10.66 -6.83 1.23
N ASN A 43 -9.72 -7.44 1.96
CA ASN A 43 -8.38 -7.68 1.42
C ASN A 43 -8.49 -8.59 0.19
N THR A 44 -7.69 -8.31 -0.84
CA THR A 44 -7.81 -8.94 -2.16
C THR A 44 -6.66 -9.91 -2.40
N ALA A 45 -6.88 -10.91 -3.26
CA ALA A 45 -5.91 -11.95 -3.54
C ALA A 45 -4.66 -11.43 -4.24
N ILE A 46 -3.49 -11.87 -3.80
CA ILE A 46 -2.19 -11.59 -4.43
C ILE A 46 -1.35 -12.86 -4.49
N HIS A 47 -0.55 -12.97 -5.55
CA HIS A 47 0.46 -14.01 -5.69
C HIS A 47 1.78 -13.51 -5.06
N ARG A 48 2.36 -14.27 -4.12
CA ARG A 48 3.58 -13.88 -3.40
C ARG A 48 4.75 -13.61 -4.36
N ASP A 49 4.87 -14.43 -5.41
CA ASP A 49 5.87 -14.31 -6.47
C ASP A 49 5.49 -13.34 -7.62
N GLY A 50 4.32 -12.71 -7.53
CA GLY A 50 3.78 -11.82 -8.56
C GLY A 50 3.34 -12.52 -9.85
N ASN A 51 3.37 -13.85 -9.92
CA ASN A 51 3.03 -14.65 -11.11
C ASN A 51 1.63 -15.28 -11.01
N PRO A 52 0.62 -14.77 -11.74
CA PRO A 52 -0.71 -15.35 -11.72
C PRO A 52 -0.84 -16.75 -12.38
N LEU A 53 0.19 -17.28 -13.05
CA LEU A 53 0.19 -18.70 -13.49
C LEU A 53 0.57 -19.67 -12.39
N ASN A 54 1.23 -19.20 -11.32
CA ASN A 54 1.59 -20.05 -10.21
C ASN A 54 0.40 -20.21 -9.26
N ARG A 55 -0.41 -21.24 -9.54
CA ARG A 55 -1.67 -21.57 -8.86
C ARG A 55 -1.51 -22.40 -7.58
N ASP A 56 -0.29 -22.49 -7.02
CA ASP A 56 -0.09 -23.13 -5.73
C ASP A 56 -0.80 -22.32 -4.63
N ASP A 57 -1.58 -22.97 -3.77
CA ASP A 57 -2.25 -22.30 -2.64
C ASP A 57 -1.25 -21.60 -1.72
N SER A 58 -0.03 -22.14 -1.59
CA SER A 58 1.06 -21.51 -0.83
C SER A 58 1.62 -20.26 -1.50
N ASN A 59 1.30 -20.00 -2.78
CA ASN A 59 1.64 -18.75 -3.46
C ASN A 59 0.51 -17.71 -3.36
N LEU A 60 -0.71 -18.11 -2.99
CA LEU A 60 -1.86 -17.22 -2.87
C LEU A 60 -2.00 -16.71 -1.42
N THR A 61 -2.27 -15.43 -1.26
CA THR A 61 -2.59 -14.79 0.03
C THR A 61 -3.46 -13.57 -0.18
N VAL A 62 -3.83 -12.87 0.89
CA VAL A 62 -4.56 -11.61 0.83
C VAL A 62 -3.65 -10.41 1.13
N VAL A 63 -3.97 -9.28 0.51
CA VAL A 63 -3.27 -8.01 0.70
C VAL A 63 -4.24 -6.85 0.73
N ASP A 64 -3.95 -5.86 1.56
CA ASP A 64 -4.71 -4.62 1.61
C ASP A 64 -4.31 -3.68 0.45
N PRO A 65 -5.19 -2.74 0.04
CA PRO A 65 -4.92 -1.85 -1.09
C PRO A 65 -3.62 -1.05 -0.98
N PHE A 66 -3.20 -0.70 0.23
CA PHE A 66 -2.01 0.10 0.46
C PHE A 66 -0.75 -0.75 0.25
N CYS A 67 -0.67 -1.94 0.85
CA CYS A 67 0.46 -2.85 0.62
C CYS A 67 0.51 -3.39 -0.81
N ARG A 68 -0.64 -3.57 -1.49
CA ARG A 68 -0.69 -3.99 -2.90
C ARG A 68 0.08 -3.01 -3.79
N ALA A 69 -0.06 -1.70 -3.54
CA ALA A 69 0.61 -0.68 -4.33
C ALA A 69 2.14 -0.79 -4.29
N TRP A 70 2.72 -1.33 -3.21
CA TRP A 70 4.16 -1.65 -3.15
C TRP A 70 4.51 -2.86 -4.00
N ARG A 71 3.70 -3.93 -3.92
CA ARG A 71 3.97 -5.23 -4.58
C ARG A 71 3.69 -5.23 -6.07
N GLU A 72 2.80 -4.36 -6.52
CA GLU A 72 2.35 -4.28 -7.91
C GLU A 72 2.64 -2.88 -8.47
N LEU A 73 3.88 -2.39 -8.30
CA LEU A 73 4.26 -1.01 -8.62
C LEU A 73 3.98 -0.64 -10.08
N ASN A 74 4.06 -1.61 -10.99
CA ASN A 74 3.73 -1.45 -12.41
C ASN A 74 2.24 -1.24 -12.72
N THR A 75 1.37 -1.33 -11.72
CA THR A 75 -0.05 -0.96 -11.84
C THR A 75 -0.30 0.51 -11.51
N LEU A 76 0.69 1.21 -10.95
CA LEU A 76 0.59 2.62 -10.59
C LEU A 76 1.04 3.53 -11.74
N ASN A 77 0.39 4.69 -11.83
CA ASN A 77 0.73 5.78 -12.74
C ASN A 77 0.62 7.12 -11.98
N ALA A 78 0.89 8.24 -12.65
CA ALA A 78 0.86 9.58 -12.05
C ALA A 78 -0.51 10.00 -11.47
N ASP A 79 -1.62 9.42 -11.94
CA ASP A 79 -2.94 9.68 -11.37
C ASP A 79 -3.18 8.92 -10.06
N ASN A 80 -2.46 7.81 -9.86
CA ASN A 80 -2.65 6.89 -8.75
C ASN A 80 -1.68 7.13 -7.60
N ALA A 81 -0.45 7.56 -7.88
CA ALA A 81 0.58 7.73 -6.87
C ALA A 81 1.74 8.63 -7.33
N VAL A 82 2.49 9.12 -6.36
CA VAL A 82 3.81 9.71 -6.55
C VAL A 82 4.84 8.94 -5.71
N MET A 83 6.07 8.82 -6.20
CA MET A 83 7.16 8.21 -5.44
C MET A 83 7.83 9.27 -4.56
N ALA A 84 7.90 9.00 -3.27
CA ALA A 84 8.54 9.86 -2.27
C ALA A 84 9.73 9.16 -1.61
N LEU A 85 10.69 9.93 -1.11
CA LEU A 85 11.73 9.44 -0.22
C LEU A 85 11.41 9.80 1.23
N LEU A 86 11.09 8.79 2.04
CA LEU A 86 10.64 8.90 3.43
C LEU A 86 11.64 8.19 4.38
N PRO A 87 12.81 8.78 4.65
CA PRO A 87 13.79 8.20 5.56
C PRO A 87 13.24 8.15 7.00
N GLY A 88 13.48 7.05 7.70
CA GLY A 88 13.08 6.89 9.11
C GLY A 88 11.67 6.35 9.34
N ILE A 89 10.89 6.10 8.28
CA ILE A 89 9.57 5.47 8.38
C ILE A 89 9.62 4.12 7.66
N SER A 90 9.11 3.06 8.30
CA SER A 90 9.06 1.74 7.68
C SER A 90 7.96 1.64 6.62
N SER A 91 8.06 0.71 5.67
CA SER A 91 7.02 0.51 4.66
C SER A 91 5.69 0.06 5.26
N VAL A 92 5.72 -0.68 6.37
CA VAL A 92 4.52 -1.05 7.14
C VAL A 92 3.86 0.20 7.71
N ASP A 93 4.62 1.05 8.38
CA ASP A 93 4.09 2.27 9.00
C ASP A 93 3.55 3.25 7.96
N ILE A 94 4.17 3.35 6.78
CA ILE A 94 3.65 4.16 5.67
C ILE A 94 2.30 3.63 5.20
N SER A 95 2.15 2.32 5.04
CA SER A 95 0.85 1.72 4.67
C SER A 95 -0.22 1.97 5.73
N HIS A 96 0.10 1.87 7.02
CA HIS A 96 -0.85 2.20 8.09
C HIS A 96 -1.19 3.70 8.10
N LEU A 97 -0.18 4.57 8.02
CA LEU A 97 -0.38 6.03 8.02
C LEU A 97 -1.26 6.47 6.85
N GLN A 98 -0.99 5.99 5.64
CA GLN A 98 -1.82 6.32 4.47
C GLN A 98 -3.25 5.80 4.62
N ARG A 99 -3.46 4.65 5.26
CA ARG A 99 -4.80 4.14 5.58
C ARG A 99 -5.51 5.06 6.56
N THR A 100 -4.86 5.45 7.65
CA THR A 100 -5.39 6.39 8.64
C THR A 100 -5.74 7.73 8.02
N ILE A 101 -4.86 8.28 7.18
CA ILE A 101 -5.11 9.52 6.42
C ILE A 101 -6.34 9.36 5.52
N HIS A 102 -6.43 8.25 4.78
CA HIS A 102 -7.57 7.97 3.90
C HIS A 102 -8.90 7.95 4.67
N ILE A 103 -8.96 7.27 5.82
CA ILE A 103 -10.13 7.26 6.70
C ILE A 103 -10.46 8.68 7.20
N ALA A 104 -9.46 9.40 7.72
CA ALA A 104 -9.63 10.74 8.26
C ALA A 104 -10.17 11.73 7.22
N LEU A 105 -9.72 11.62 5.96
CA LEU A 105 -10.19 12.47 4.86
C LEU A 105 -11.68 12.30 4.54
N HIS A 106 -12.29 11.19 4.95
CA HIS A 106 -13.69 10.85 4.65
C HIS A 106 -14.60 10.85 5.89
N CYS A 107 -14.09 11.24 7.06
CA CYS A 107 -14.92 11.37 8.26
C CYS A 107 -15.75 12.67 8.25
N ASP A 108 -16.74 12.75 9.13
CA ASP A 108 -17.63 13.92 9.21
C ASP A 108 -16.99 15.14 9.91
N ASP A 109 -15.88 14.96 10.64
CA ASP A 109 -15.18 16.05 11.34
C ASP A 109 -14.28 16.88 10.42
N ALA A 110 -14.58 18.18 10.31
CA ALA A 110 -13.86 19.10 9.43
C ALA A 110 -12.41 19.37 9.87
N ALA A 111 -12.14 19.39 11.18
CA ALA A 111 -10.79 19.60 11.70
C ALA A 111 -9.90 18.39 11.37
N THR A 112 -10.39 17.18 11.64
CA THR A 112 -9.71 15.92 11.30
C THR A 112 -9.42 15.82 9.79
N ARG A 113 -10.36 16.21 8.93
CA ARG A 113 -10.12 16.25 7.47
C ARG A 113 -9.01 17.24 7.10
N ALA A 114 -8.97 18.41 7.73
CA ALA A 114 -7.95 19.42 7.47
C ALA A 114 -6.54 18.96 7.92
N ASP A 115 -6.45 18.29 9.07
CA ASP A 115 -5.19 17.72 9.56
C ASP A 115 -4.71 16.56 8.66
N ALA A 116 -5.62 15.69 8.23
CA ALA A 116 -5.30 14.61 7.31
C ALA A 116 -4.82 15.13 5.94
N ARG A 117 -5.40 16.24 5.46
CA ARG A 117 -4.93 16.91 4.23
C ARG A 117 -3.50 17.40 4.38
N GLN A 118 -3.18 18.08 5.49
CA GLN A 118 -1.83 18.56 5.75
C GLN A 118 -0.81 17.43 5.82
N LEU A 119 -1.17 16.29 6.45
CA LEU A 119 -0.32 15.11 6.48
C LEU A 119 -0.10 14.48 5.10
N LEU A 120 -1.14 14.42 4.27
CA LEU A 120 -1.02 13.94 2.90
C LEU A 120 -0.14 14.85 2.04
N ASP A 121 -0.33 16.17 2.16
CA ASP A 121 0.47 17.16 1.44
C ASP A 121 1.94 17.04 1.87
N TRP A 122 2.21 16.91 3.18
CA TRP A 122 3.54 16.64 3.71
C TRP A 122 4.16 15.36 3.13
N LEU A 123 3.43 14.24 3.09
CA LEU A 123 3.92 13.00 2.47
C LEU A 123 4.25 13.21 0.98
N THR A 124 3.40 13.96 0.27
CA THR A 124 3.52 14.22 -1.16
C THR A 124 4.72 15.10 -1.47
N GLU A 125 4.99 16.14 -0.67
CA GLU A 125 6.14 17.05 -0.82
C GLU A 125 7.50 16.33 -0.75
N HIS A 126 7.56 15.15 -0.12
CA HIS A 126 8.76 14.31 -0.10
C HIS A 126 9.08 13.67 -1.47
N ASN A 127 8.24 13.85 -2.48
CA ASN A 127 8.58 13.54 -3.86
C ASN A 127 9.77 14.36 -4.38
N ALA A 128 9.95 15.59 -3.91
CA ALA A 128 11.04 16.47 -4.34
C ALA A 128 12.42 15.86 -4.00
N LEU A 129 12.49 15.09 -2.91
CA LEU A 129 13.70 14.33 -2.57
C LEU A 129 13.94 13.19 -3.56
N ALA A 130 12.88 12.48 -3.98
CA ALA A 130 12.98 11.43 -4.99
C ALA A 130 13.41 12.01 -6.34
N GLU A 131 12.83 13.13 -6.76
CA GLU A 131 13.21 13.85 -7.98
C GLU A 131 14.68 14.26 -7.94
N LYS A 132 15.15 14.83 -6.83
CA LYS A 132 16.57 15.19 -6.68
C LYS A 132 17.52 13.98 -6.75
N ARG A 133 17.07 12.80 -6.31
CA ARG A 133 17.92 11.60 -6.21
C ARG A 133 17.89 10.72 -7.46
N PHE A 134 16.76 10.68 -8.15
CA PHE A 134 16.48 9.75 -9.25
C PHE A 134 16.04 10.45 -10.54
N ASP A 135 16.03 11.79 -10.57
CA ASP A 135 15.52 12.64 -11.67
C ASP A 135 14.03 12.40 -12.01
N THR A 136 13.29 11.71 -11.12
CA THR A 136 11.87 11.44 -11.29
C THR A 136 11.21 11.03 -9.97
N SER A 137 9.92 11.33 -9.84
CA SER A 137 9.01 10.80 -8.83
C SER A 137 7.90 9.93 -9.44
N HIS A 138 7.97 9.61 -10.73
CA HIS A 138 6.89 8.89 -11.41
C HIS A 138 6.94 7.38 -11.11
N PRO A 139 5.86 6.75 -10.59
CA PRO A 139 5.88 5.34 -10.20
C PRO A 139 6.26 4.39 -11.34
N GLY A 140 5.76 4.65 -12.55
CA GLY A 140 6.11 3.89 -13.75
C GLY A 140 7.62 3.89 -14.10
N ALA A 141 8.36 4.94 -13.74
CA ALA A 141 9.81 4.97 -13.98
C ALA A 141 10.55 4.03 -13.02
N PHE A 142 10.14 3.99 -11.75
CA PHE A 142 10.64 3.03 -10.76
C PHE A 142 10.26 1.60 -11.13
N ALA A 143 9.01 1.37 -11.56
CA ALA A 143 8.57 0.07 -12.04
C ALA A 143 9.40 -0.41 -13.23
N GLN A 144 9.67 0.46 -14.20
CA GLN A 144 10.50 0.15 -15.36
C GLN A 144 11.95 -0.12 -14.99
N ALA A 145 12.53 0.66 -14.06
CA ALA A 145 13.88 0.43 -13.56
C ALA A 145 14.00 -0.93 -12.83
N LEU A 146 13.00 -1.28 -12.01
CA LEU A 146 12.97 -2.59 -11.35
C LEU A 146 12.78 -3.74 -12.36
N HIS A 147 11.97 -3.52 -13.40
CA HIS A 147 11.74 -4.51 -14.46
C HIS A 147 13.02 -4.80 -15.25
N ARG A 148 13.82 -3.77 -15.54
CA ARG A 148 15.11 -3.88 -16.24
C ARG A 148 16.24 -4.39 -15.34
N THR A 149 16.05 -4.40 -14.02
CA THR A 149 17.03 -4.94 -13.08
C THR A 149 17.07 -6.47 -13.19
N ALA A 150 18.27 -7.02 -13.41
CA ALA A 150 18.47 -8.47 -13.48
C ALA A 150 17.97 -9.14 -12.19
N PRO A 151 17.36 -10.33 -12.23
CA PRO A 151 16.81 -10.99 -11.04
C PRO A 151 17.79 -11.10 -9.87
N SER A 152 19.08 -11.36 -10.16
CA SER A 152 20.15 -11.45 -9.15
C SER A 152 20.44 -10.13 -8.44
N GLN A 153 20.12 -8.98 -9.04
CA GLN A 153 20.39 -7.64 -8.50
C GLN A 153 19.17 -7.02 -7.82
N ARG A 154 17.98 -7.60 -7.99
CA ARG A 154 16.73 -6.99 -7.46
C ARG A 154 16.75 -6.81 -5.95
N HIS A 155 17.39 -7.72 -5.21
CA HIS A 155 17.53 -7.58 -3.76
C HIS A 155 18.35 -6.32 -3.40
N GLU A 156 19.50 -6.12 -4.04
CA GLU A 156 20.35 -4.94 -3.82
C GLU A 156 19.62 -3.65 -4.20
N THR A 157 18.89 -3.65 -5.32
CA THR A 157 18.04 -2.52 -5.72
C THR A 157 16.98 -2.20 -4.66
N ARG A 158 16.28 -3.22 -4.13
CA ARG A 158 15.30 -3.02 -3.05
C ARG A 158 15.95 -2.46 -1.78
N VAL A 159 17.13 -2.93 -1.41
CA VAL A 159 17.88 -2.39 -0.26
C VAL A 159 18.29 -0.93 -0.48
N ALA A 160 18.69 -0.56 -1.69
CA ALA A 160 19.00 0.82 -2.06
C ALA A 160 17.75 1.72 -2.06
N TRP A 161 16.57 1.14 -2.33
CA TRP A 161 15.28 1.83 -2.37
C TRP A 161 14.47 1.66 -1.08
N ARG A 162 15.06 1.22 0.01
CA ARG A 162 14.36 0.98 1.29
C ARG A 162 13.60 2.18 1.89
N HIS A 163 13.90 3.39 1.42
CA HIS A 163 13.22 4.64 1.83
C HIS A 163 12.32 5.20 0.74
N VAL A 164 12.22 4.55 -0.42
CA VAL A 164 11.33 4.93 -1.50
C VAL A 164 9.96 4.34 -1.21
N ALA A 165 8.91 5.16 -1.29
CA ALA A 165 7.55 4.76 -1.03
C ALA A 165 6.57 5.34 -2.05
N PRO A 166 5.54 4.60 -2.48
CA PRO A 166 4.43 5.16 -3.22
C PRO A 166 3.47 5.87 -2.27
N VAL A 167 3.37 7.19 -2.41
CA VAL A 167 2.33 8.02 -1.77
C VAL A 167 1.11 7.98 -2.66
N LEU A 168 0.04 7.35 -2.17
CA LEU A 168 -1.15 7.03 -2.95
C LEU A 168 -2.12 8.21 -3.00
N ASN A 169 -2.75 8.41 -4.15
CA ASN A 169 -3.84 9.35 -4.32
C ASN A 169 -5.12 8.78 -3.68
N PRO A 170 -5.67 9.39 -2.60
CA PRO A 170 -6.84 8.86 -1.91
C PRO A 170 -8.07 8.74 -2.82
N SER A 171 -8.21 9.61 -3.82
CA SER A 171 -9.34 9.58 -4.77
C SER A 171 -9.35 8.35 -5.69
N ARG A 172 -8.27 7.56 -5.70
CA ARG A 172 -8.15 6.31 -6.48
C ARG A 172 -8.21 5.05 -5.60
N LEU A 173 -8.34 5.21 -4.28
CA LEU A 173 -8.45 4.10 -3.34
C LEU A 173 -9.92 3.65 -3.20
N PRO A 174 -10.15 2.41 -2.71
CA PRO A 174 -11.49 1.95 -2.36
C PRO A 174 -12.17 2.88 -1.35
N ALA A 175 -13.50 2.83 -1.30
CA ALA A 175 -14.24 3.63 -0.34
C ALA A 175 -13.84 3.23 1.09
N PRO A 176 -13.85 4.16 2.07
CA PRO A 176 -13.58 3.82 3.47
C PRO A 176 -14.51 2.74 4.03
N SER A 177 -15.73 2.60 3.50
CA SER A 177 -16.67 1.52 3.85
C SER A 177 -16.20 0.14 3.42
N ASP A 178 -15.29 0.07 2.45
CA ASP A 178 -14.64 -1.17 1.98
C ASP A 178 -13.35 -1.44 2.79
N LEU A 179 -13.05 -0.62 3.80
CA LEU A 179 -12.08 -0.88 4.86
C LEU A 179 -12.85 -1.35 6.12
N THR A 180 -12.18 -2.00 7.07
CA THR A 180 -12.90 -2.69 8.15
C THR A 180 -13.66 -1.77 9.09
N PRO A 181 -14.74 -2.28 9.74
CA PRO A 181 -15.55 -1.52 10.68
C PRO A 181 -14.80 -0.98 11.90
N LEU A 182 -13.71 -1.62 12.33
CA LEU A 182 -12.96 -1.18 13.51
C LEU A 182 -12.07 0.03 13.21
N GLU A 183 -11.78 0.32 11.94
CA GLU A 183 -11.01 1.50 11.52
C GLU A 183 -11.80 2.41 10.56
N SER A 184 -13.05 2.11 10.24
CA SER A 184 -13.82 2.90 9.25
C SER A 184 -14.26 4.28 9.74
N THR A 185 -14.18 4.54 11.05
CA THR A 185 -14.40 5.88 11.64
C THR A 185 -13.31 6.25 12.65
N PRO A 186 -13.01 7.55 12.83
CA PRO A 186 -12.05 8.02 13.81
C PRO A 186 -12.59 8.04 15.26
N ASP A 187 -13.85 7.62 15.49
CA ASP A 187 -14.57 7.86 16.75
C ASP A 187 -13.90 7.23 17.98
N TRP A 188 -13.15 6.15 17.78
CA TRP A 188 -12.45 5.40 18.84
C TRP A 188 -10.98 5.84 19.01
N TRP A 189 -10.44 6.69 18.12
CA TRP A 189 -9.05 7.16 18.20
C TRP A 189 -8.75 7.91 19.51
N PRO A 190 -9.65 8.76 20.06
CA PRO A 190 -9.39 9.38 21.36
C PRO A 190 -9.17 8.36 22.48
N MET A 191 -9.92 7.25 22.48
CA MET A 191 -9.75 6.18 23.46
C MET A 191 -8.41 5.46 23.28
N MET A 192 -8.03 5.16 22.03
CA MET A 192 -6.74 4.55 21.72
C MET A 192 -5.57 5.45 22.13
N TYR A 193 -5.67 6.74 21.85
CA TYR A 193 -4.66 7.73 22.21
C TYR A 193 -4.53 7.86 23.73
N GLN A 194 -5.66 7.89 24.46
CA GLN A 194 -5.65 7.86 25.92
C GLN A 194 -5.03 6.57 26.47
N HIS A 195 -5.34 5.42 25.88
CA HIS A 195 -4.72 4.14 26.25
C HIS A 195 -3.20 4.16 26.04
N TYR A 196 -2.73 4.60 24.87
CA TYR A 196 -1.31 4.75 24.58
C TYR A 196 -0.62 5.70 25.57
N ARG A 197 -1.22 6.87 25.85
CA ARG A 197 -0.68 7.84 26.81
C ARG A 197 -0.59 7.31 28.23
N THR A 198 -1.53 6.46 28.63
CA THR A 198 -1.59 5.90 29.99
C THR A 198 -0.69 4.68 30.18
N GLN A 199 -0.33 3.99 29.10
CA GLN A 199 0.61 2.87 29.13
C GLN A 199 2.09 3.28 29.14
N GLY A 200 2.40 4.57 28.98
CA GLY A 200 3.76 5.08 28.93
C GLY A 200 4.39 4.82 27.57
N GLY A 201 4.59 5.88 26.79
CA GLY A 201 5.40 5.81 25.58
C GLY A 201 6.78 5.27 25.92
N ALA A 202 7.17 4.20 25.22
CA ALA A 202 8.53 3.67 25.25
C ALA A 202 9.55 4.71 24.76
#